data_AF-A0A497MYY6-F1
#
_entry.id   AF-A0A497MYY6-F1
#
_cell.length_a   1.000
_cell.length_b   1.000
_cell.length_c   1.000
_cell.angle_alpha   90.00
_cell.angle_beta   90.00
_cell.angle_gamma   90.00
#
_symmetry.space_group_name_H-M   'P 1'
#
loop_
_entity.id
_entity.type
_entity.pdbx_description
1 polymer ?
#
loop_
_entity_poly.entity_id
_entity_poly.type
_entity_poly.pdbx_seq_one_letter_code
_entity_poly.pdbx_strand_id
1 'polypeptide(L)'
;MEREFYRFGGELDLQGLKQGRRVRGVDKTPMLIEPTELGHVETSIIGREPKVAKLLGVSPETVMNRVRALLRRDEVGRTGVYLKLELSPEQSFGEVLKELADRDPAVRRRLKI
;
A
#
# COMPACT_ATOMS: atom_id res chain seq x y z
N MET A 1 -16.45 7.23 -6.47
CA MET A 1 -15.00 7.09 -6.21
C MET A 1 -14.69 5.92 -5.27
N GLU A 2 -15.29 5.84 -4.07
CA GLU A 2 -14.95 4.79 -3.09
C GLU A 2 -15.27 3.35 -3.55
N ARG A 3 -16.36 3.13 -4.30
CA ARG A 3 -16.73 1.78 -4.76
C ARG A 3 -15.75 1.18 -5.78
N GLU A 4 -15.11 2.00 -6.61
CA GLU A 4 -14.14 1.54 -7.60
C GLU A 4 -12.85 1.00 -6.95
N PHE A 5 -12.60 1.36 -5.69
CA PHE A 5 -11.49 0.81 -4.93
C PHE A 5 -11.61 -0.70 -4.74
N TYR A 6 -12.83 -1.18 -4.44
CA TYR A 6 -13.07 -2.61 -4.25
C TYR A 6 -12.85 -3.36 -5.57
N ARG A 7 -13.35 -2.83 -6.69
CA ARG A 7 -13.07 -3.38 -8.03
C ARG A 7 -11.59 -3.35 -8.38
N PHE A 8 -10.90 -2.26 -8.08
CA PHE A 8 -9.46 -2.14 -8.30
C PHE A 8 -8.69 -3.25 -7.58
N GLY A 9 -9.08 -3.60 -6.35
CA GLY A 9 -8.47 -4.69 -5.58
C GLY A 9 -8.97 -6.11 -5.95
N GLY A 10 -9.95 -6.23 -6.85
CA GLY A 10 -10.60 -7.50 -7.19
C GLY A 10 -11.77 -7.83 -6.28
N GLU A 11 -12.90 -7.13 -6.43
CA GLU A 11 -14.13 -7.43 -5.69
C GLU A 11 -14.79 -8.72 -6.20
N LEU A 12 -15.36 -9.49 -5.27
CA LEU A 12 -16.15 -10.68 -5.57
C LEU A 12 -17.38 -10.70 -4.67
N ASP A 13 -18.50 -11.15 -5.20
CA ASP A 13 -19.72 -11.33 -4.43
C ASP A 13 -19.71 -12.67 -3.67
N LEU A 14 -20.67 -12.82 -2.74
CA LEU A 14 -20.78 -14.03 -1.93
C LEU A 14 -20.96 -15.29 -2.78
N GLN A 15 -21.73 -15.19 -3.86
CA GLN A 15 -21.99 -16.32 -4.74
C GLN A 15 -20.73 -16.74 -5.49
N GLY A 16 -19.98 -15.79 -6.05
CA GLY A 16 -18.70 -16.04 -6.71
C GLY A 16 -17.68 -16.66 -5.76
N LEU A 17 -17.63 -16.20 -4.51
CA LEU A 17 -16.76 -16.77 -3.48
C LEU A 17 -17.13 -18.23 -3.18
N LYS A 18 -18.43 -18.54 -2.99
CA LYS A 18 -18.91 -19.91 -2.78
C LYS A 18 -18.60 -20.85 -3.95
N GLN A 19 -18.47 -20.31 -5.15
CA GLN A 19 -18.11 -21.04 -6.36
C GLN A 19 -16.59 -21.11 -6.60
N GLY A 20 -15.77 -20.57 -5.69
CA GLY A 20 -14.31 -20.53 -5.85
C GLY A 20 -13.85 -19.70 -7.04
N ARG A 21 -14.67 -18.75 -7.53
CA ARG A 21 -14.28 -17.89 -8.65
C ARG A 21 -13.10 -17.03 -8.25
N ARG A 22 -12.18 -16.84 -9.20
CA ARG A 22 -11.03 -15.95 -9.06
C ARG A 22 -11.19 -14.79 -10.02
N VAL A 23 -10.92 -13.59 -9.53
CA VAL A 23 -11.07 -12.35 -10.30
C VAL A 23 -9.73 -11.63 -10.39
N ARG A 24 -9.62 -10.76 -11.39
CA ARG A 24 -8.47 -9.86 -11.54
C ARG A 24 -8.52 -8.79 -10.45
N GLY A 25 -7.36 -8.33 -10.02
CA GLY A 25 -7.22 -7.22 -9.08
C GLY A 25 -5.80 -6.69 -9.08
N VAL A 26 -5.58 -5.53 -8.46
CA VAL A 26 -4.25 -4.96 -8.25
C VAL A 26 -3.86 -5.12 -6.78
N ASP A 27 -2.64 -5.60 -6.56
CA ASP A 27 -2.08 -5.77 -5.23
C ASP A 27 -1.53 -4.44 -4.65
N LYS A 28 -0.72 -4.53 -3.59
CA LYS A 28 -0.11 -3.35 -2.96
C LYS A 28 1.20 -2.91 -3.64
N THR A 29 1.73 -3.70 -4.58
CA THR A 29 3.02 -3.48 -5.27
C THR A 29 2.86 -3.05 -6.74
N PRO A 30 1.87 -2.18 -6.99
CA PRO A 30 1.23 -1.96 -8.30
C PRO A 30 1.31 -3.11 -9.34
N MET A 31 0.97 -4.34 -8.95
CA MET A 31 0.90 -5.49 -9.86
C MET A 31 -0.56 -5.87 -10.14
N LEU A 32 -0.93 -5.97 -11.41
CA LEU A 32 -2.16 -6.63 -11.84
C LEU A 32 -1.98 -8.12 -11.67
N ILE A 33 -2.85 -8.72 -10.88
CA ILE A 33 -2.94 -10.16 -10.64
C ILE A 33 -4.00 -10.72 -11.58
N GLU A 34 -3.59 -11.58 -12.52
CA GLU A 34 -4.49 -12.28 -13.42
C GLU A 34 -4.52 -13.78 -13.07
N PRO A 35 -5.66 -14.31 -12.60
CA PRO A 35 -5.79 -15.72 -12.30
C PRO A 35 -5.54 -16.61 -13.53
N THR A 36 -4.84 -17.71 -13.31
CA THR A 36 -4.72 -18.84 -14.25
C THR A 36 -5.31 -20.09 -13.61
N GLU A 37 -5.37 -21.20 -14.36
CA GLU A 37 -5.86 -22.48 -13.86
C GLU A 37 -5.06 -22.99 -12.64
N LEU A 38 -3.74 -22.74 -12.60
CA LEU A 38 -2.84 -23.26 -11.57
C LEU A 38 -2.33 -22.19 -10.59
N GLY A 39 -2.60 -20.91 -10.84
CA GLY A 39 -1.98 -19.82 -10.06
C GLY A 39 -2.36 -18.45 -10.59
N HIS A 40 -1.42 -17.55 -10.79
CA HIS A 40 -1.67 -16.24 -11.39
C HIS A 40 -0.44 -15.73 -12.12
N VAL A 41 -0.66 -14.76 -13.00
CA VAL A 41 0.41 -13.97 -13.63
C VAL A 41 0.36 -12.56 -13.04
N GLU A 42 1.53 -12.00 -12.78
CA GLU A 42 1.69 -10.65 -12.27
C GLU A 42 2.24 -9.74 -13.37
N THR A 43 1.62 -8.59 -13.57
CA THR A 43 2.09 -7.60 -14.54
C THR A 43 2.03 -6.21 -13.95
N SER A 44 3.12 -5.45 -14.02
CA SER A 44 3.13 -4.07 -13.56
C SER A 44 2.08 -3.24 -14.29
N ILE A 45 1.35 -2.43 -13.52
CA ILE A 45 0.32 -1.53 -14.07
C ILE A 45 0.88 -0.16 -14.47
N ILE A 46 2.13 0.13 -14.09
CA ILE A 46 2.78 1.43 -14.33
C ILE A 46 2.97 1.62 -15.84
N GLY A 47 2.48 2.75 -16.37
CA GLY A 47 2.47 3.05 -17.81
C GLY A 47 1.44 2.27 -18.62
N ARG A 48 0.55 1.51 -17.94
CA ARG A 48 -0.51 0.69 -18.55
C ARG A 48 -1.88 0.96 -17.94
N GLU A 49 -2.04 2.10 -17.27
CA GLU A 49 -3.20 2.46 -16.47
C GLU A 49 -4.52 2.44 -17.28
N PRO A 50 -4.58 2.95 -18.52
CA PRO A 50 -5.82 2.88 -19.31
C PRO A 50 -6.25 1.45 -19.64
N LYS A 51 -5.29 0.57 -19.91
CA LYS A 51 -5.56 -0.85 -20.18
C LYS A 51 -6.08 -1.55 -18.93
N VAL A 52 -5.46 -1.27 -17.78
CA VAL A 52 -5.85 -1.85 -16.48
C VAL A 52 -7.24 -1.37 -16.06
N ALA A 53 -7.55 -0.08 -16.26
CA ALA A 53 -8.87 0.48 -16.00
C ALA A 53 -9.97 -0.26 -16.77
N LYS A 54 -9.74 -0.53 -18.06
CA LYS A 54 -10.66 -1.33 -18.89
C LYS A 54 -10.80 -2.77 -18.40
N LEU A 55 -9.70 -3.42 -18.01
CA LEU A 55 -9.72 -4.81 -17.51
C LEU A 55 -10.46 -4.96 -16.19
N LEU A 56 -10.39 -3.96 -15.32
CA LEU A 56 -11.00 -3.98 -13.98
C LEU A 56 -12.38 -3.30 -13.94
N GLY A 57 -12.83 -2.69 -15.05
CA GLY A 57 -14.11 -1.99 -15.10
C GLY A 57 -14.18 -0.79 -14.15
N VAL A 58 -13.08 -0.04 -14.05
CA VAL A 58 -12.95 1.18 -13.23
C VAL A 58 -12.52 2.36 -14.11
N SER A 59 -12.64 3.59 -13.59
CA SER A 59 -12.16 4.75 -14.31
C SER A 59 -10.62 4.78 -14.41
N PRO A 60 -10.05 5.32 -15.50
CA PRO A 60 -8.60 5.56 -15.59
C PRO A 60 -8.07 6.44 -14.46
N GLU A 61 -8.88 7.42 -14.03
CA GLU A 61 -8.57 8.31 -12.90
C GLU A 61 -8.36 7.51 -11.60
N THR A 62 -9.23 6.55 -11.30
CA THR A 62 -9.03 5.66 -10.14
C THR A 62 -7.68 4.96 -10.23
N VAL A 63 -7.34 4.34 -11.35
CA VAL A 63 -6.05 3.63 -11.49
C VAL A 63 -4.86 4.57 -11.30
N MET A 64 -4.86 5.74 -11.95
CA MET A 64 -3.78 6.73 -11.84
C MET A 64 -3.62 7.24 -10.40
N ASN A 65 -4.72 7.55 -9.71
CA ASN A 65 -4.69 8.00 -8.32
C ASN A 65 -4.12 6.92 -7.40
N ARG A 66 -4.43 5.64 -7.65
CA ARG A 66 -3.90 4.51 -6.87
C ARG A 66 -2.41 4.29 -7.14
N VAL A 67 -1.97 4.32 -8.39
CA VAL A 67 -0.55 4.24 -8.74
C VAL A 67 0.24 5.34 -8.04
N ARG A 68 -0.23 6.59 -8.14
CA ARG A 68 0.40 7.72 -7.43
C ARG A 68 0.47 7.51 -5.91
N ALA A 69 -0.62 7.06 -5.30
CA ALA A 69 -0.65 6.82 -3.86
C ALA A 69 0.29 5.68 -3.43
N LEU A 70 0.39 4.61 -4.22
CA LEU A 70 1.28 3.46 -3.94
C LEU A 70 2.75 3.83 -4.16
N LEU A 71 3.08 4.54 -5.24
CA LEU A 71 4.44 5.03 -5.49
C LEU A 71 4.89 6.03 -4.43
N ARG A 72 4.03 6.98 -4.05
CA ARG A 72 4.32 7.94 -2.98
C ARG A 72 4.54 7.24 -1.63
N ARG A 73 3.87 6.12 -1.37
CA ARG A 73 4.12 5.29 -0.18
C ARG A 73 5.48 4.61 -0.23
N ASP A 74 5.93 4.20 -1.39
CA ASP A 74 7.27 3.62 -1.56
C ASP A 74 8.36 4.69 -1.40
N GLU A 75 8.15 5.90 -1.91
CA GLU A 75 9.08 7.03 -1.80
C GLU A 75 9.17 7.64 -0.40
N VAL A 76 8.02 7.87 0.25
CA VAL A 76 7.92 8.63 1.52
C VAL A 76 7.90 7.70 2.74
N GLY A 77 7.63 6.41 2.55
CA GLY A 77 7.63 5.38 3.59
C GLY A 77 6.31 4.62 3.71
N ARG A 78 6.41 3.28 3.69
CA ARG A 78 5.27 2.33 3.75
C ARG A 78 4.56 2.28 5.10
N THR A 79 5.25 2.71 6.16
CA THR A 79 4.83 2.53 7.54
C THR A 79 4.43 3.86 8.16
N GLY A 80 3.34 3.89 8.93
CA GLY A 80 2.99 5.00 9.84
C GLY A 80 3.99 5.20 10.99
N VAL A 81 5.27 4.94 10.70
CA VAL A 81 6.42 5.12 11.56
C VAL A 81 6.74 6.61 11.51
N TYR A 82 6.45 7.26 12.63
CA TYR A 82 6.70 8.68 12.83
C TYR A 82 8.20 9.00 12.86
N LEU A 83 9.00 8.07 13.40
CA LEU A 83 10.45 8.22 13.54
C LEU A 83 11.12 6.85 13.32
N LYS A 84 12.05 6.78 12.38
CA LYS A 84 12.97 5.65 12.19
C LYS A 84 14.39 6.20 12.26
N LEU A 85 15.15 5.77 13.26
CA LEU A 85 16.53 6.18 13.45
C LEU A 85 17.38 4.92 13.61
N GLU A 86 18.49 4.84 12.90
CA GLU A 86 19.51 3.81 13.11
C GLU A 86 20.53 4.32 14.12
N LEU A 87 20.85 3.51 15.12
CA LEU A 87 21.84 3.84 16.14
C LEU A 87 23.19 3.23 15.76
N SER A 88 24.26 4.02 15.88
CA SER A 88 25.61 3.48 15.79
C SER A 88 25.96 2.68 17.06
N PRO A 89 26.97 1.79 17.02
CA PRO A 89 27.40 1.02 18.19
C PRO A 89 27.83 1.89 19.39
N GLU A 90 28.24 3.14 19.13
CA GLU A 90 28.69 4.11 20.12
C GLU A 90 27.54 4.90 20.75
N GLN A 91 26.32 4.80 20.20
CA GLN A 91 25.15 5.53 20.68
C GLN A 91 24.33 4.69 21.67
N SER A 92 24.04 5.24 22.84
CA SER A 92 23.07 4.65 23.76
C SER A 92 21.65 5.00 23.35
N PHE A 93 20.76 4.00 23.35
CA PHE A 93 19.34 4.20 23.10
C PHE A 93 18.72 5.26 24.03
N GLY A 94 19.08 5.24 25.32
CA GLY A 94 18.52 6.16 26.30
C GLY A 94 18.91 7.62 26.06
N GLU A 95 20.15 7.85 25.61
CA GLU A 95 20.65 9.19 25.29
C GLU A 95 19.94 9.74 24.05
N VAL A 96 19.86 8.94 23.00
CA VAL A 96 19.21 9.34 21.74
C VAL A 96 17.70 9.55 21.95
N LEU A 97 17.02 8.68 22.71
CA LEU A 97 15.60 8.85 23.03
C LEU A 97 15.35 10.13 23.84
N LYS A 98 16.24 10.47 24.78
CA LYS A 98 16.15 11.70 25.57
C LYS A 98 16.31 12.93 24.68
N GLU A 99 17.34 12.96 23.84
CA GLU A 99 17.56 14.06 22.90
C GLU A 99 16.37 14.26 21.96
N LEU A 100 15.78 13.16 21.47
CA LEU A 100 14.56 13.19 20.66
C LEU A 100 13.36 13.75 21.42
N ALA A 101 13.17 13.37 22.69
CA ALA A 101 12.08 13.89 23.52
C ALA A 101 12.25 15.38 23.87
N ASP A 102 13.48 15.86 23.99
CA ASP A 102 13.74 17.28 24.25
C ASP A 102 13.35 18.14 23.04
N ARG A 103 13.62 17.64 21.82
CA ARG A 103 13.38 18.35 20.56
C ARG A 103 11.99 18.15 19.97
N ASP A 104 11.37 16.99 20.18
CA ASP A 104 10.11 16.61 19.57
C ASP A 104 8.97 16.45 20.61
N PRO A 105 7.97 17.36 20.62
CA PRO A 105 6.83 17.28 21.53
C PRO A 105 5.98 16.01 21.36
N ALA A 106 5.90 15.41 20.17
CA ALA A 106 5.16 14.17 19.94
C ALA A 106 5.86 12.97 20.61
N VAL A 107 7.19 12.90 20.52
CA VAL A 107 8.00 11.90 21.25
C VAL A 107 7.88 12.14 22.76
N ARG A 108 8.06 13.37 23.22
CA ARG A 108 7.94 13.74 24.64
C ARG A 108 6.62 13.34 25.27
N ARG A 109 5.51 13.58 24.58
CA ARG A 109 4.17 13.26 25.08
C ARG A 109 3.96 11.76 25.28
N ARG A 110 4.58 10.91 24.46
CA ARG A 110 4.49 9.45 24.61
C ARG A 110 5.27 8.89 25.79
N LEU A 111 6.32 9.59 26.25
CA LEU A 111 7.13 9.15 27.40
C LEU A 111 6.52 9.51 28.77
N LYS A 112 5.44 10.29 28.80
CA LYS A 112 4.76 10.71 30.04
C LYS A 112 3.58 9.81 30.44
N ILE A 113 3.45 8.64 29.80
CA ILE A 113 2.40 7.64 30.07
C ILE A 113 2.95 6.61 31.06
#